data_AF-A0A6L9KQV0-F1
#
_entry.id   AF-A0A6L9KQV0-F1
#
_cell.length_a   1.000
_cell.length_b   1.000
_cell.length_c   1.000
_cell.angle_alpha   90.00
_cell.angle_beta   90.00
_cell.angle_gamma   90.00
#
_symmetry.space_group_name_H-M   'P 1'
#
loop_
_entity.id
_entity.type
_entity.pdbx_description
1 polymer ?
#
loop_
_entity_poly.entity_id
_entity_poly.type
_entity_poly.pdbx_seq_one_letter_code
_entity_poly.pdbx_strand_id
1 'polypeptide(L)'
;MNVQGSRRNLVIAAIISLASAGCSSVSVHDPLTVKPNEVVLVYYCIESTAQMNILDKTLTKGKNKDRFEENIKSSLVAIDEYLNANIVKSRSLIIKKIPSCQDLATTAPGIPNALYLTITLNGYGSLNGRWKKLFIGSGIIEGISQGIVVGVATHNPWLGIAMAMEEFGQEYLTWSGLDWLMGETYAPVTLEGKLVSATSQQAIWKDSSFVTENSDELDKMSKAEKKKKEVQLKASLHKTEKELVTSLNTYLTKEILNATQQEKSSP
;
A
#
# COMPACT_ATOMS: atom_id res chain seq x y z
N MET A 1 -11.20 -10.16 49.24
CA MET A 1 -10.33 -9.84 48.10
C MET A 1 -11.12 -9.01 47.09
N ASN A 2 -10.61 -7.85 46.69
CA ASN A 2 -11.39 -6.81 46.02
C ASN A 2 -11.52 -7.08 44.50
N VAL A 3 -12.38 -8.04 44.13
CA VAL A 3 -12.59 -8.50 42.73
C VAL A 3 -13.07 -7.37 41.80
N GLN A 4 -13.68 -6.33 42.36
CA GLN A 4 -14.26 -5.23 41.60
C GLN A 4 -13.22 -4.27 41.01
N GLY A 5 -12.05 -4.12 41.64
CA GLY A 5 -10.96 -3.28 41.15
C GLY A 5 -10.22 -3.88 39.94
N SER A 6 -10.09 -5.21 39.88
CA SER A 6 -9.40 -5.90 38.80
C SER A 6 -10.17 -5.84 37.47
N ARG A 7 -11.51 -5.89 37.51
CA ARG A 7 -12.36 -5.85 36.30
C ARG A 7 -12.30 -4.50 35.56
N ARG A 8 -12.26 -3.39 36.30
CA ARG A 8 -12.15 -2.05 35.70
C ARG A 8 -10.83 -1.88 34.94
N ASN A 9 -9.74 -2.37 35.51
CA ASN A 9 -8.41 -2.25 34.90
C ASN A 9 -8.28 -3.08 33.61
N LEU A 10 -8.95 -4.24 33.54
CA LEU A 10 -8.89 -5.12 32.37
C LEU A 10 -9.70 -4.59 31.18
N VAL A 11 -10.87 -3.98 31.44
CA VAL A 11 -11.68 -3.32 30.40
C VAL A 11 -10.99 -2.06 29.87
N ILE A 12 -10.39 -1.26 30.75
CA ILE A 12 -9.62 -0.07 30.35
C ILE A 12 -8.40 -0.48 29.52
N ALA A 13 -7.69 -1.54 29.92
CA ALA A 13 -6.56 -2.06 29.15
C ALA A 13 -7.00 -2.52 27.74
N ALA A 14 -8.12 -3.24 27.63
CA ALA A 14 -8.66 -3.69 26.34
C ALA A 14 -9.01 -2.53 25.40
N ILE A 15 -9.67 -1.48 25.92
CA ILE A 15 -10.03 -0.27 25.16
C ILE A 15 -8.77 0.49 24.71
N ILE A 16 -7.75 0.61 25.57
CA ILE A 16 -6.49 1.26 25.22
C ILE A 16 -5.74 0.47 24.14
N SER A 17 -5.70 -0.86 24.23
CA SER A 17 -5.09 -1.70 23.20
C SER A 17 -5.80 -1.62 21.84
N LEU A 18 -7.13 -1.55 21.83
CA LEU A 18 -7.93 -1.31 20.62
C LEU A 18 -7.64 0.07 19.99
N ALA A 19 -7.50 1.11 20.82
CA ALA A 19 -7.16 2.46 20.34
C ALA A 19 -5.73 2.54 19.76
N SER A 20 -4.79 1.70 20.24
CA SER A 20 -3.41 1.66 19.75
C SER A 20 -3.18 0.74 18.54
N ALA A 21 -4.11 -0.16 18.22
CA ALA A 21 -4.02 -1.07 17.07
C ALA A 21 -4.51 -0.43 15.75
N GLY A 22 -5.17 0.73 15.84
CA GLY A 22 -5.64 1.48 14.68
C GLY A 22 -4.49 2.23 13.98
N CYS A 23 -4.30 1.89 12.70
CA CYS A 23 -3.66 2.75 11.69
C CYS A 23 -2.16 3.01 11.88
N SER A 24 -1.33 2.15 11.30
CA SER A 24 -0.05 2.61 10.78
C SER A 24 0.27 1.84 9.50
N SER A 25 -0.28 2.31 8.37
CA SER A 25 0.55 2.32 7.17
C SER A 25 1.81 3.08 7.58
N VAL A 26 2.91 2.37 7.80
CA VAL A 26 4.17 3.00 8.20
C VAL A 26 4.66 3.79 6.99
N SER A 27 4.16 5.02 6.85
CA SER A 27 4.71 6.01 5.97
C SER A 27 5.99 6.49 6.62
N VAL A 28 7.08 6.39 5.87
CA VAL A 28 8.36 6.91 6.28
C VAL A 28 8.56 8.19 5.51
N HIS A 29 8.87 9.28 6.22
CA HIS A 29 9.14 10.60 5.66
C HIS A 29 10.30 11.21 6.44
N ASP A 30 11.49 10.66 6.21
CA ASP A 30 12.70 11.15 6.87
C ASP A 30 13.25 12.34 6.08
N PRO A 31 13.47 13.50 6.71
CA PRO A 31 13.97 14.67 6.01
C PRO A 31 15.36 14.39 5.44
N LEU A 32 15.58 14.80 4.19
CA LEU A 32 16.88 14.70 3.54
C LEU A 32 17.63 16.03 3.68
N THR A 33 18.83 16.00 4.24
CA THR A 33 19.70 17.18 4.27
C THR A 33 20.34 17.38 2.90
N VAL A 34 19.77 18.27 2.09
CA VAL A 34 20.30 18.64 0.77
C VAL A 34 21.00 20.00 0.86
N LYS A 35 22.21 20.11 0.31
CA LYS A 35 22.90 21.41 0.28
C LYS A 35 22.22 22.37 -0.68
N PRO A 36 22.21 23.68 -0.39
CA PRO A 36 21.56 24.63 -1.29
C PRO A 36 22.25 24.73 -2.65
N ASN A 37 21.44 24.92 -3.69
CA ASN A 37 21.82 24.83 -5.11
C ASN A 37 22.33 23.47 -5.59
N GLU A 38 22.26 22.43 -4.77
CA GLU A 38 22.60 21.08 -5.20
C GLU A 38 21.50 20.49 -6.10
N VAL A 39 21.93 19.72 -7.10
CA VAL A 39 21.01 19.00 -7.98
C VAL A 39 20.81 17.59 -7.42
N VAL A 40 19.57 17.28 -7.05
CA VAL A 40 19.19 15.94 -6.60
C VAL A 40 18.87 15.09 -7.83
N LEU A 41 19.49 13.92 -7.90
CA LEU A 41 19.26 12.94 -8.97
C LEU A 41 18.36 11.83 -8.43
N VAL A 42 17.16 11.68 -8.99
CA VAL A 42 16.27 10.55 -8.67
C VAL A 42 16.31 9.56 -9.82
N TYR A 43 16.93 8.41 -9.59
CA TYR A 43 16.81 7.27 -10.49
C TYR A 43 15.57 6.47 -10.10
N TYR A 44 14.72 6.15 -11.06
CA TYR A 44 13.51 5.39 -10.77
C TYR A 44 13.37 4.16 -11.66
N CYS A 45 12.76 3.13 -11.09
CA CYS A 45 12.36 1.91 -11.77
C CYS A 45 10.94 1.53 -11.35
N ILE A 46 10.26 0.76 -12.20
CA ILE A 46 8.91 0.28 -11.93
C ILE A 46 8.94 -1.24 -12.16
N GLU A 47 8.44 -1.99 -11.19
CA GLU A 47 8.37 -3.44 -11.27
C GLU A 47 7.01 -3.95 -10.76
N SER A 48 6.75 -5.24 -10.97
CA SER A 48 5.56 -5.90 -10.45
C SER A 48 5.94 -7.10 -9.62
N THR A 49 5.35 -7.21 -8.43
CA THR A 49 5.35 -8.44 -7.64
C THR A 49 3.94 -9.06 -7.56
N ALA A 50 2.96 -8.45 -8.23
CA ALA A 50 1.60 -8.91 -8.27
C ALA A 50 1.55 -10.36 -8.79
N GLN A 51 0.80 -11.20 -8.07
CA GLN A 51 0.62 -12.58 -8.43
C GLN A 51 -0.84 -12.84 -8.80
N MET A 52 -1.03 -13.73 -9.78
CA MET A 52 -2.34 -14.32 -10.02
C MET A 52 -2.86 -14.97 -8.73
N ASN A 53 -4.17 -14.89 -8.54
CA ASN A 53 -4.84 -15.61 -7.47
C ASN A 53 -4.54 -17.12 -7.61
N ILE A 54 -4.36 -17.80 -6.47
CA ILE A 54 -4.10 -19.25 -6.39
C ILE A 54 -5.17 -20.02 -7.18
N LEU A 55 -6.43 -19.60 -7.10
CA LEU A 55 -7.52 -20.26 -7.83
C LEU A 55 -7.38 -20.12 -9.35
N ASP A 56 -7.00 -18.95 -9.86
CA ASP A 56 -6.75 -18.74 -11.29
C ASP A 56 -5.55 -19.58 -11.76
N LYS A 57 -4.52 -19.73 -10.92
CA LYS A 57 -3.39 -20.63 -11.18
C LYS A 57 -3.80 -22.10 -11.24
N THR A 58 -4.75 -22.53 -10.41
CA THR A 58 -5.14 -23.95 -10.30
C THR A 58 -6.24 -24.35 -11.30
N LEU A 59 -7.21 -23.47 -11.56
CA LEU A 59 -8.41 -23.81 -12.34
C LEU A 59 -8.31 -23.43 -13.81
N THR A 60 -7.46 -22.47 -14.17
CA THR A 60 -7.44 -21.95 -15.54
C THR A 60 -6.10 -22.14 -16.25
N LYS A 61 -6.18 -22.77 -17.43
CA LYS A 61 -5.08 -23.04 -18.38
C LYS A 61 -4.28 -21.76 -18.74
N GLY A 62 -3.11 -21.95 -19.35
CA GLY A 62 -2.13 -20.91 -19.72
C GLY A 62 -2.67 -19.59 -20.31
N LYS A 63 -3.81 -19.60 -21.02
CA LYS A 63 -4.42 -18.36 -21.58
C LYS A 63 -4.71 -17.27 -20.53
N ASN A 64 -5.14 -17.64 -19.32
CA ASN A 64 -5.40 -16.65 -18.26
C ASN A 64 -4.11 -16.08 -17.68
N LYS A 65 -3.05 -16.90 -17.66
CA LYS A 65 -1.72 -16.46 -17.25
C LYS A 65 -1.16 -15.46 -18.27
N ASP A 66 -1.23 -15.77 -19.56
CA ASP A 66 -0.77 -14.87 -20.62
C ASP A 66 -1.50 -13.52 -20.57
N ARG A 67 -2.84 -13.55 -20.41
CA ARG A 67 -3.64 -12.32 -20.23
C ARG A 67 -3.25 -11.54 -18.97
N PHE A 68 -3.02 -12.23 -17.85
CA PHE A 68 -2.57 -11.56 -16.63
C PHE A 68 -1.21 -10.88 -16.84
N GLU A 69 -0.24 -11.57 -17.44
CA GLU A 69 1.09 -11.02 -17.73
C GLU A 69 1.02 -9.82 -18.69
N GLU A 70 0.17 -9.89 -19.72
CA GLU A 70 -0.09 -8.78 -20.63
C GLU A 70 -0.70 -7.57 -19.90
N ASN A 71 -1.69 -7.80 -19.03
CA ASN A 71 -2.30 -6.75 -18.22
C ASN A 71 -1.30 -6.10 -17.27
N ILE A 72 -0.44 -6.89 -16.61
CA ILE A 72 0.64 -6.37 -15.77
C ILE A 72 1.59 -5.52 -16.60
N LYS A 73 2.04 -6.02 -17.75
CA LYS A 73 2.94 -5.26 -18.64
C LYS A 73 2.33 -3.94 -19.09
N SER A 74 1.06 -3.95 -19.51
CA SER A 74 0.33 -2.72 -19.87
C SER A 74 0.19 -1.76 -18.69
N SER A 75 -0.03 -2.28 -17.48
CA SER A 75 -0.15 -1.46 -16.27
C SER A 75 1.18 -0.81 -15.90
N LEU A 76 2.30 -1.53 -16.03
CA LEU A 76 3.64 -0.96 -15.79
C LEU A 76 3.97 0.19 -16.74
N VAL A 77 3.52 0.10 -18.00
CA VAL A 77 3.64 1.19 -18.97
C VAL A 77 2.78 2.38 -18.57
N ALA A 78 1.52 2.14 -18.17
CA ALA A 78 0.62 3.21 -17.71
C ALA A 78 1.18 3.96 -16.48
N ILE A 79 1.72 3.23 -15.50
CA ILE A 79 2.35 3.83 -14.31
C ILE A 79 3.53 4.72 -14.71
N ASP A 80 4.37 4.26 -15.65
CA ASP A 80 5.51 5.02 -16.15
C ASP A 80 5.09 6.31 -16.86
N GLU A 81 4.09 6.22 -17.74
CA GLU A 81 3.53 7.36 -18.45
C GLU A 81 2.93 8.38 -17.47
N TYR A 82 2.13 7.90 -16.51
CA TYR A 82 1.51 8.74 -15.49
C TYR A 82 2.54 9.44 -14.61
N LEU A 83 3.56 8.71 -14.13
CA LEU A 83 4.63 9.28 -13.33
C LEU A 83 5.38 10.37 -14.11
N ASN A 84 5.80 10.10 -15.34
CA ASN A 84 6.54 11.06 -16.17
C ASN A 84 5.74 12.34 -16.50
N ALA A 85 4.42 12.18 -16.66
CA ALA A 85 3.52 13.29 -16.92
C ALA A 85 3.31 14.16 -15.68
N ASN A 86 3.17 13.55 -14.49
CA ASN A 86 2.66 14.22 -13.29
C ASN A 86 3.70 14.46 -12.19
N ILE A 87 4.90 13.88 -12.26
CA ILE A 87 5.94 14.12 -11.27
C ILE A 87 6.43 15.57 -11.32
N VAL A 88 6.75 16.14 -10.17
CA VAL A 88 7.24 17.52 -10.04
C VAL A 88 8.55 17.71 -10.83
N LYS A 89 8.62 18.79 -11.61
CA LYS A 89 9.78 19.13 -12.46
C LYS A 89 10.45 20.39 -11.92
N SER A 90 11.76 20.34 -11.74
CA SER A 90 12.56 21.47 -11.26
C SER A 90 13.98 21.39 -11.81
N ARG A 91 14.69 22.52 -11.88
CA ARG A 91 16.12 22.54 -12.25
C ARG A 91 17.01 21.85 -11.23
N SER A 92 16.58 21.82 -9.97
CA SER A 92 17.30 21.18 -8.86
C SER A 92 16.93 19.71 -8.67
N LEU A 93 16.04 19.16 -9.50
CA LEU A 93 15.57 17.78 -9.41
C LEU A 93 15.55 17.14 -10.80
N ILE A 94 16.48 16.22 -11.03
CA ILE A 94 16.55 15.47 -12.29
C ILE A 94 16.08 14.05 -12.02
N ILE A 95 15.09 13.61 -12.77
CA ILE A 95 14.47 12.30 -12.62
C ILE A 95 14.81 11.47 -13.86
N LYS A 96 15.36 10.26 -13.66
CA LYS A 96 15.81 9.38 -14.74
C LYS A 96 15.30 7.97 -14.53
N LYS A 97 14.70 7.41 -15.58
CA LYS A 97 14.32 5.99 -15.60
C LYS A 97 15.57 5.11 -15.74
N ILE A 98 15.60 4.01 -15.02
CA ILE A 98 16.54 2.91 -15.23
C ILE A 98 15.79 1.65 -15.67
N PRO A 99 16.44 0.73 -16.41
CA PRO A 99 15.76 -0.42 -17.02
C PRO A 99 15.31 -1.48 -16.00
N SER A 100 16.02 -1.61 -14.88
CA SER A 100 15.76 -2.65 -13.88
C SER A 100 15.95 -2.11 -12.46
N CYS A 101 15.11 -2.59 -11.54
CA CYS A 101 15.26 -2.32 -10.12
C CYS A 101 16.43 -3.07 -9.47
N GLN A 102 16.90 -4.16 -10.08
CA GLN A 102 18.05 -4.92 -9.57
C GLN A 102 19.36 -4.16 -9.75
N ASP A 103 19.41 -3.30 -10.78
CA ASP A 103 20.59 -2.53 -11.09
C ASP A 103 20.77 -1.33 -10.15
N LEU A 104 19.85 -1.07 -9.21
CA LEU A 104 19.94 0.05 -8.27
C LEU A 104 21.20 0.00 -7.39
N ALA A 105 21.63 -1.21 -7.00
CA ALA A 105 22.84 -1.40 -6.20
C ALA A 105 24.13 -1.19 -7.02
N THR A 106 24.07 -1.36 -8.34
CA THR A 106 25.23 -1.38 -9.24
C THR A 106 25.34 -0.14 -10.13
N THR A 107 24.23 0.57 -10.41
CA THR A 107 24.19 1.64 -11.42
C THR A 107 24.72 2.98 -10.90
N ALA A 108 24.73 3.22 -9.59
CA ALA A 108 25.32 4.45 -9.05
C ALA A 108 25.89 4.32 -7.62
N PRO A 109 26.78 3.34 -7.33
CA PRO A 109 27.61 3.42 -6.14
C PRO A 109 28.50 4.67 -6.24
N GLY A 110 28.28 5.64 -5.33
CA GLY A 110 29.17 6.80 -5.18
C GLY A 110 28.74 8.09 -5.88
N ILE A 111 27.52 8.19 -6.43
CA ILE A 111 26.98 9.50 -6.83
C ILE A 111 26.40 10.19 -5.58
N PRO A 112 27.01 11.30 -5.11
CA PRO A 112 26.47 12.03 -3.97
C PRO A 112 25.07 12.55 -4.30
N ASN A 113 24.16 12.44 -3.32
CA ASN A 113 22.77 12.92 -3.42
C ASN A 113 21.93 12.27 -4.52
N ALA A 114 22.33 11.07 -4.97
CA ALA A 114 21.46 10.21 -5.75
C ALA A 114 20.42 9.54 -4.84
N LEU A 115 19.19 9.48 -5.34
CA LEU A 115 18.05 8.83 -4.72
C LEU A 115 17.52 7.76 -5.66
N TYR A 116 16.99 6.69 -5.08
CA TYR A 116 16.50 5.52 -5.78
C TYR A 116 15.03 5.32 -5.49
N LEU A 117 14.18 5.55 -6.49
CA LEU A 117 12.74 5.37 -6.41
C LEU A 117 12.35 4.02 -7.02
N THR A 118 11.81 3.14 -6.21
CA THR A 118 11.15 1.92 -6.68
C THR A 118 9.65 2.10 -6.54
N ILE A 119 8.93 1.92 -7.65
CA ILE A 119 7.46 1.79 -7.64
C ILE A 119 7.12 0.34 -7.96
N THR A 120 6.42 -0.32 -7.04
CA THR A 120 6.09 -1.74 -7.15
C THR A 120 4.58 -1.92 -7.23
N LEU A 121 4.13 -2.53 -8.33
CA LEU A 121 2.76 -3.04 -8.43
C LEU A 121 2.66 -4.35 -7.64
N ASN A 122 2.13 -4.25 -6.43
CA ASN A 122 2.09 -5.36 -5.46
C ASN A 122 0.78 -6.17 -5.51
N GLY A 123 -0.30 -5.56 -5.99
CA GLY A 123 -1.61 -6.20 -6.11
C GLY A 123 -2.29 -5.73 -7.38
N TYR A 124 -2.83 -6.67 -8.15
CA TYR A 124 -3.60 -6.39 -9.37
C TYR A 124 -4.70 -7.43 -9.53
N GLY A 125 -5.87 -7.13 -8.99
CA GLY A 125 -7.02 -8.04 -8.90
C GLY A 125 -6.90 -9.10 -7.80
N SER A 126 -5.88 -9.01 -6.96
CA SER A 126 -5.69 -9.84 -5.77
C SER A 126 -5.01 -9.03 -4.67
N LEU A 127 -5.35 -9.32 -3.41
CA LEU A 127 -4.65 -8.76 -2.26
C LEU A 127 -3.28 -9.43 -2.08
N ASN A 128 -2.25 -8.62 -1.83
CA ASN A 128 -0.94 -9.16 -1.50
C ASN A 128 -0.98 -9.92 -0.15
N GLY A 129 -0.07 -10.88 0.04
CA GLY A 129 -0.08 -11.72 1.25
C GLY A 129 0.16 -10.95 2.56
N ARG A 130 0.81 -9.79 2.49
CA ARG A 130 1.07 -8.93 3.66
C ARG A 130 -0.22 -8.25 4.14
N TRP A 131 -0.98 -7.65 3.22
CA TRP A 131 -2.28 -7.04 3.49
C TRP A 131 -3.29 -8.08 3.94
N LYS A 132 -3.32 -9.27 3.32
CA LYS A 132 -4.14 -10.38 3.82
C LYS A 132 -3.85 -10.72 5.27
N LYS A 133 -2.58 -10.89 5.62
CA LYS A 133 -2.17 -11.17 7.00
C LYS A 133 -2.53 -10.03 7.95
N LEU A 134 -2.42 -8.78 7.49
CA LEU A 134 -2.78 -7.61 8.30
C LEU A 134 -4.29 -7.58 8.57
N PHE A 135 -5.13 -7.77 7.55
CA PHE A 135 -6.59 -7.79 7.71
C PHE A 135 -7.08 -8.98 8.54
N ILE A 136 -6.55 -10.18 8.28
CA ILE A 136 -6.84 -11.36 9.11
C ILE A 136 -6.36 -11.11 10.55
N GLY A 137 -5.19 -10.49 10.71
CA GLY A 137 -4.62 -10.14 12.01
C GLY A 137 -5.48 -9.15 12.79
N SER A 138 -6.00 -8.11 12.14
CA SER A 138 -6.93 -7.18 12.80
C SER A 138 -8.22 -7.87 13.22
N GLY A 139 -8.78 -8.75 12.38
CA GLY A 139 -9.96 -9.54 12.71
C GLY A 139 -9.75 -10.44 13.94
N ILE A 140 -8.56 -11.04 14.09
CA ILE A 140 -8.22 -11.83 15.29
C ILE A 140 -8.25 -10.97 16.56
N ILE A 141 -7.64 -9.79 16.52
CA ILE A 141 -7.56 -8.88 17.68
C ILE A 141 -8.97 -8.40 18.08
N GLU A 142 -9.79 -8.07 17.08
CA GLU A 142 -11.18 -7.71 17.28
C GLU A 142 -11.98 -8.85 17.91
N GLY A 143 -11.92 -10.06 17.33
CA GLY A 143 -12.62 -11.24 17.85
C GLY A 143 -12.23 -11.58 19.28
N ILE A 144 -10.95 -11.49 19.65
CA ILE A 144 -10.48 -11.68 21.03
C ILE A 144 -11.11 -10.62 21.95
N SER A 145 -11.11 -9.36 21.53
CA SER A 145 -11.63 -8.25 22.34
C SER A 145 -13.12 -8.38 22.58
N GLN A 146 -13.89 -8.68 21.54
CA GLN A 146 -15.33 -8.95 21.63
C GLN A 146 -15.60 -10.19 22.50
N GLY A 147 -14.82 -11.27 22.33
CA GLY A 147 -14.91 -12.47 23.15
C GLY A 147 -14.69 -12.22 24.64
N ILE A 148 -13.71 -11.38 25.01
CA ILE A 148 -13.50 -10.97 26.40
C ILE A 148 -14.72 -10.23 26.94
N VAL A 149 -15.29 -9.28 26.18
CA VAL A 149 -16.47 -8.52 26.57
C VAL A 149 -17.66 -9.45 26.81
N VAL A 150 -17.93 -10.38 25.89
CA VAL A 150 -19.02 -11.37 26.02
C VAL A 150 -18.79 -12.28 27.23
N GLY A 151 -17.57 -12.80 27.41
CA GLY A 151 -17.24 -13.67 28.53
C GLY A 151 -17.40 -12.98 29.89
N VAL A 152 -17.03 -11.70 29.99
CA VAL A 152 -17.19 -10.89 31.21
C VAL A 152 -18.66 -10.54 31.45
N ALA A 153 -19.41 -10.15 30.42
CA ALA A 153 -20.82 -9.76 30.55
C ALA A 153 -21.70 -10.95 30.95
N THR A 154 -21.47 -12.11 30.33
CA THR A 154 -22.27 -13.33 30.55
C THR A 154 -21.77 -14.18 31.73
N HIS A 155 -20.60 -13.84 32.28
CA HIS A 155 -19.89 -14.68 33.26
C HIS A 155 -19.64 -16.11 32.76
N ASN A 156 -19.56 -16.30 31.43
CA ASN A 156 -19.34 -17.59 30.81
C ASN A 156 -18.16 -17.50 29.81
N PRO A 157 -16.96 -17.98 30.17
CA PRO A 157 -15.80 -17.90 29.30
C PRO A 157 -15.96 -18.69 28.01
N TRP A 158 -16.80 -19.74 27.99
CA TRP A 158 -17.07 -20.52 26.77
C TRP A 158 -17.84 -19.71 25.73
N LEU A 159 -18.76 -18.85 26.15
CA LEU A 159 -19.45 -17.93 25.24
C LEU A 159 -18.47 -16.90 24.65
N GLY A 160 -17.52 -16.42 25.46
CA GLY A 160 -16.46 -15.54 24.97
C GLY A 160 -15.54 -16.20 23.94
N ILE A 161 -15.14 -17.44 24.18
CA ILE A 161 -14.33 -18.22 23.21
C ILE A 161 -15.13 -18.50 21.94
N ALA A 162 -16.40 -18.90 22.05
CA ALA A 162 -17.25 -19.17 20.90
C ALA A 162 -17.41 -17.93 20.02
N MET A 163 -17.67 -16.76 20.61
CA MET A 163 -17.73 -15.48 19.90
C MET A 163 -16.41 -15.16 19.19
N ALA A 164 -15.27 -15.31 19.88
CA ALA A 164 -13.96 -15.04 19.28
C ALA A 164 -13.66 -15.98 18.10
N MET A 165 -14.06 -17.26 18.19
CA MET A 165 -13.89 -18.23 17.11
C MET A 165 -14.84 -17.97 15.94
N GLU A 166 -16.07 -17.53 16.20
CA GLU A 166 -17.02 -17.11 15.17
C GLU A 166 -16.44 -15.95 14.36
N GLU A 167 -16.01 -14.89 15.03
CA GLU A 167 -15.46 -13.70 14.37
C GLU A 167 -14.18 -14.05 13.59
N PHE A 168 -13.29 -14.86 14.17
CA PHE A 168 -12.11 -15.36 13.46
C PHE A 168 -12.49 -16.16 12.21
N GLY A 169 -13.46 -17.06 12.33
CA GLY A 169 -13.95 -17.87 11.22
C GLY A 169 -14.56 -17.00 10.12
N GLN A 170 -15.38 -16.02 10.50
CA GLN A 170 -15.99 -15.07 9.58
C GLN A 170 -14.94 -14.22 8.90
N GLU A 171 -13.97 -13.64 9.61
CA GLU A 171 -12.88 -12.84 9.04
C GLU A 171 -11.96 -13.67 8.17
N TYR A 172 -11.58 -14.87 8.58
CA TYR A 172 -10.76 -15.77 7.78
C TYR A 172 -11.47 -16.18 6.49
N LEU A 173 -12.75 -16.57 6.57
CA LEU A 173 -13.57 -16.90 5.40
C LEU A 173 -13.87 -15.67 4.56
N THR A 174 -14.05 -14.51 5.20
CA THR A 174 -14.23 -13.23 4.53
C THR A 174 -12.97 -12.93 3.77
N TRP A 175 -11.77 -12.85 4.32
CA TRP A 175 -10.57 -12.47 3.54
C TRP A 175 -10.02 -13.59 2.63
N SER A 176 -10.16 -14.86 3.01
CA SER A 176 -9.71 -15.99 2.18
C SER A 176 -10.73 -16.34 1.09
N GLY A 177 -12.03 -16.19 1.38
CA GLY A 177 -13.14 -16.41 0.45
C GLY A 177 -13.55 -15.14 -0.32
N LEU A 178 -13.27 -13.95 0.18
CA LEU A 178 -13.33 -12.70 -0.59
C LEU A 178 -12.27 -12.72 -1.67
N ASP A 179 -11.13 -13.36 -1.49
CA ASP A 179 -10.18 -13.42 -2.61
C ASP A 179 -10.84 -14.05 -3.86
N TRP A 180 -11.82 -14.94 -3.66
CA TRP A 180 -12.75 -15.42 -4.68
C TRP A 180 -13.84 -14.38 -5.01
N LEU A 181 -14.57 -13.84 -4.01
CA LEU A 181 -15.69 -12.91 -4.24
C LEU A 181 -15.25 -11.51 -4.67
N MET A 182 -14.32 -10.86 -3.97
CA MET A 182 -13.55 -9.69 -4.43
C MET A 182 -12.82 -9.96 -5.73
N GLY A 183 -12.36 -11.18 -6.03
CA GLY A 183 -11.86 -11.47 -7.37
C GLY A 183 -12.90 -11.20 -8.47
N GLU A 184 -14.18 -11.45 -8.22
CA GLU A 184 -15.27 -11.16 -9.17
C GLU A 184 -15.89 -9.77 -9.01
N THR A 185 -15.93 -9.24 -7.78
CA THR A 185 -16.76 -8.07 -7.43
C THR A 185 -15.94 -6.79 -7.23
N TYR A 186 -14.66 -6.92 -6.86
CA TYR A 186 -13.77 -5.81 -6.56
C TYR A 186 -12.50 -5.91 -7.41
N ALA A 187 -11.86 -4.78 -7.66
CA ALA A 187 -10.69 -4.74 -8.52
C ALA A 187 -9.52 -4.13 -7.76
N PRO A 188 -9.03 -4.81 -6.70
CA PRO A 188 -8.00 -4.27 -5.84
C PRO A 188 -6.71 -4.04 -6.62
N VAL A 189 -6.18 -2.83 -6.52
CA VAL A 189 -4.85 -2.47 -7.00
C VAL A 189 -4.06 -1.91 -5.84
N THR A 190 -2.80 -2.35 -5.72
CA THR A 190 -1.86 -1.85 -4.71
C THR A 190 -0.59 -1.39 -5.41
N LEU A 191 -0.24 -0.12 -5.24
CA LEU A 191 1.09 0.40 -5.58
C LEU A 191 1.83 0.75 -4.29
N GLU A 192 3.09 0.34 -4.22
CA GLU A 192 4.01 0.76 -3.17
C GLU A 192 5.13 1.59 -3.79
N GLY A 193 5.44 2.71 -3.16
CA GLY A 193 6.57 3.55 -3.52
C GLY A 193 7.61 3.54 -2.42
N LYS A 194 8.88 3.44 -2.79
CA LYS A 194 10.01 3.52 -1.86
C LYS A 194 11.13 4.35 -2.46
N LEU A 195 11.53 5.41 -1.78
CA LEU A 195 12.66 6.26 -2.13
C LEU A 195 13.78 6.00 -1.12
N VAL A 196 14.96 5.60 -1.62
CA VAL A 196 16.13 5.26 -0.81
C VAL A 196 17.27 6.22 -1.15
N SER A 197 17.99 6.69 -0.13
CA SER A 197 19.22 7.45 -0.34
C SER A 197 20.35 6.52 -0.79
N ALA A 198 21.04 6.85 -1.88
CA ALA A 198 22.18 6.08 -2.36
C ALA A 198 23.32 6.05 -1.33
N THR A 199 23.47 7.11 -0.54
CA THR A 199 24.55 7.25 0.44
C THR A 199 24.26 6.47 1.72
N SER A 200 23.08 6.63 2.31
CA SER A 200 22.77 5.97 3.59
C SER A 200 22.13 4.59 3.43
N GLN A 201 21.66 4.24 2.22
CA GLN A 201 20.87 3.04 1.94
C GLN A 201 19.59 2.93 2.79
N GLN A 202 19.15 4.05 3.38
CA GLN A 202 17.93 4.13 4.18
C GLN A 202 16.77 4.64 3.33
N ALA A 203 15.58 4.12 3.61
CA ALA A 203 14.35 4.62 3.01
C ALA A 203 14.03 5.98 3.62
N ILE A 204 14.00 7.02 2.78
CA ILE A 204 13.67 8.39 3.19
C ILE A 204 12.22 8.74 2.88
N TRP A 205 11.64 8.07 1.88
CA TRP A 205 10.21 8.10 1.64
C TRP A 205 9.71 6.68 1.40
N LYS A 206 8.59 6.32 2.02
CA LYS A 206 7.88 5.09 1.72
C LYS A 206 6.40 5.33 1.88
N ASP A 207 5.62 4.95 0.88
CA ASP A 207 4.17 5.03 0.94
C ASP A 207 3.53 3.89 0.14
N SER A 208 2.24 3.67 0.38
CA SER A 208 1.44 2.66 -0.29
C SER A 208 0.03 3.20 -0.54
N SER A 209 -0.46 3.10 -1.77
CA SER A 209 -1.87 3.33 -2.07
C SER A 209 -2.53 1.98 -2.39
N PHE A 210 -3.73 1.81 -1.85
CA PHE A 210 -4.55 0.61 -2.02
C PHE A 210 -5.97 1.04 -2.35
N VAL A 211 -6.43 0.68 -3.54
CA VAL A 211 -7.77 1.03 -4.04
C VAL A 211 -8.49 -0.23 -4.47
N THR A 212 -9.67 -0.48 -3.89
CA THR A 212 -10.57 -1.58 -4.28
C THR A 212 -11.54 -1.19 -5.39
N GLU A 213 -11.89 0.10 -5.47
CA GLU A 213 -12.83 0.68 -6.43
C GLU A 213 -12.57 2.18 -6.65
N ASN A 214 -12.71 2.63 -7.91
CA ASN A 214 -12.70 4.05 -8.28
C ASN A 214 -14.08 4.46 -8.83
N SER A 215 -15.04 4.68 -7.94
CA SER A 215 -16.42 5.08 -8.27
C SER A 215 -16.46 6.33 -9.16
N ASP A 216 -15.60 7.31 -8.91
CA ASP A 216 -15.57 8.57 -9.66
C ASP A 216 -15.33 8.39 -11.16
N GLU A 217 -14.57 7.36 -11.54
CA GLU A 217 -14.34 6.99 -12.94
C GLU A 217 -15.42 6.02 -13.45
N LEU A 218 -15.80 5.03 -12.64
CA LEU A 218 -16.75 3.98 -13.03
C LEU A 218 -18.19 4.49 -13.19
N ASP A 219 -18.61 5.49 -12.41
CA ASP A 219 -19.97 6.07 -12.49
C ASP A 219 -20.19 6.87 -13.78
N LYS A 220 -19.11 7.22 -14.48
CA LYS A 220 -19.16 7.86 -15.81
C LYS A 220 -19.36 6.86 -16.95
N MET A 221 -19.32 5.57 -16.66
CA MET A 221 -19.40 4.49 -17.66
C MET A 221 -20.77 3.84 -17.68
N SER A 222 -21.06 3.09 -18.76
CA SER A 222 -22.29 2.31 -18.82
C SER A 222 -22.31 1.17 -17.78
N LYS A 223 -23.51 0.75 -17.36
CA LYS A 223 -23.68 -0.38 -16.43
C LYS A 223 -23.05 -1.69 -16.93
N ALA A 224 -22.91 -1.85 -18.25
CA ALA A 224 -22.29 -3.03 -18.85
C ALA A 224 -20.75 -2.95 -18.81
N GLU A 225 -20.18 -1.78 -19.06
CA GLU A 225 -18.72 -1.57 -19.02
C GLU A 225 -18.18 -1.64 -17.61
N LYS A 226 -18.85 -1.00 -16.64
CA LYS A 226 -18.41 -1.01 -15.24
C LYS A 226 -18.38 -2.40 -14.60
N LYS A 227 -19.05 -3.39 -15.20
CA LYS A 227 -19.02 -4.79 -14.77
C LYS A 227 -17.82 -5.56 -15.32
N LYS A 228 -17.08 -5.01 -16.29
CA LYS A 228 -15.88 -5.64 -16.83
C LYS A 228 -14.74 -5.46 -15.83
N LYS A 229 -14.23 -6.57 -15.29
CA LYS A 229 -13.12 -6.56 -14.32
C LYS A 229 -11.89 -5.80 -14.81
N GLU A 230 -11.53 -5.93 -16.08
CA GLU A 230 -10.39 -5.21 -16.68
C GLU A 230 -10.57 -3.68 -16.61
N VAL A 231 -11.81 -3.19 -16.78
CA VAL A 231 -12.16 -1.77 -16.67
C VAL A 231 -12.07 -1.31 -15.22
N GLN A 232 -12.60 -2.10 -14.28
CA GLN A 232 -12.51 -1.81 -12.85
C GLN A 232 -11.05 -1.75 -12.37
N LEU A 233 -10.21 -2.70 -12.80
CA LEU A 233 -8.79 -2.74 -12.44
C LEU A 233 -8.04 -1.52 -12.96
N LYS A 234 -8.33 -1.13 -14.20
CA LYS A 234 -7.74 0.08 -14.78
C LYS A 234 -8.17 1.35 -14.04
N ALA A 235 -9.46 1.46 -13.70
CA ALA A 235 -9.97 2.59 -12.94
C ALA A 235 -9.36 2.66 -11.53
N SER A 236 -9.24 1.52 -10.84
CA SER A 236 -8.55 1.44 -9.54
C SER A 236 -7.08 1.84 -9.68
N LEU A 237 -6.38 1.35 -10.70
CA LEU A 237 -4.98 1.71 -10.98
C LEU A 237 -4.82 3.22 -11.14
N HIS A 238 -5.65 3.90 -11.94
CA HIS A 238 -5.57 5.35 -12.12
C HIS A 238 -5.67 6.11 -10.79
N LYS A 239 -6.56 5.68 -9.90
CA LYS A 239 -6.71 6.30 -8.58
C LYS A 239 -5.49 6.03 -7.70
N THR A 240 -4.97 4.81 -7.71
CA THR A 240 -3.76 4.43 -6.97
C THR A 240 -2.53 5.19 -7.46
N GLU A 241 -2.36 5.36 -8.77
CA GLU A 241 -1.31 6.17 -9.39
C GLU A 241 -1.39 7.62 -8.91
N LYS A 242 -2.59 8.22 -8.98
CA LYS A 242 -2.83 9.59 -8.52
C LYS A 242 -2.46 9.79 -7.06
N GLU A 243 -2.92 8.91 -6.18
CA GLU A 243 -2.65 8.99 -4.74
C GLU A 243 -1.15 8.86 -4.44
N LEU A 244 -0.48 7.84 -5.01
CA LEU A 244 0.94 7.60 -4.76
C LEU A 244 1.82 8.73 -5.30
N VAL A 245 1.57 9.20 -6.54
CA VAL A 245 2.34 10.29 -7.15
C VAL A 245 2.09 11.61 -6.43
N THR A 246 0.88 11.86 -5.93
CA THR A 246 0.58 13.05 -5.12
C THR A 246 1.38 13.03 -3.81
N SER A 247 1.44 11.89 -3.12
CA SER A 247 2.26 11.72 -1.92
C SER A 247 3.75 11.96 -2.21
N LEU A 248 4.28 11.35 -3.27
CA LEU A 248 5.66 11.53 -3.70
C LEU A 248 5.96 13.00 -4.02
N ASN A 249 5.11 13.67 -4.81
CA ASN A 249 5.29 15.07 -5.16
C ASN A 249 5.27 15.99 -3.94
N THR A 250 4.40 15.70 -2.98
CA THR A 250 4.32 16.44 -1.71
C THR A 250 5.65 16.33 -0.97
N TYR A 251 6.19 15.12 -0.85
CA TYR A 251 7.49 14.88 -0.23
C TYR A 251 8.63 15.57 -0.99
N LEU A 252 8.75 15.36 -2.31
CA LEU A 252 9.80 15.97 -3.14
C LEU A 252 9.76 17.50 -3.05
N THR A 253 8.57 18.10 -3.05
CA THR A 253 8.43 19.56 -2.95
C THR A 253 8.85 20.06 -1.57
N LYS A 254 8.31 19.45 -0.52
CA LYS A 254 8.49 19.93 0.85
C LYS A 254 9.90 19.69 1.38
N GLU A 255 10.44 18.50 1.17
CA GLU A 255 11.69 18.06 1.82
C GLU A 255 12.91 18.26 0.93
N ILE A 256 12.75 18.27 -0.41
CA ILE A 256 13.88 18.46 -1.33
C ILE A 256 13.88 19.86 -1.91
N LEU A 257 12.82 20.26 -2.62
CA LEU A 257 12.83 21.53 -3.37
C LEU A 257 12.87 22.76 -2.47
N ASN A 258 12.09 22.78 -1.39
CA ASN A 258 12.09 23.92 -0.47
C ASN A 258 13.41 24.05 0.29
N ALA A 259 14.02 22.92 0.69
CA ALA A 259 15.33 22.90 1.35
C ALA A 259 16.43 23.51 0.46
N THR A 260 16.36 23.29 -0.86
CA THR A 260 17.31 23.89 -1.81
C THR A 260 17.11 25.40 -2.00
N GLN A 261 15.93 25.95 -1.68
CA GLN A 261 15.57 27.36 -1.91
C GLN A 261 15.78 28.28 -0.70
N GLN A 262 15.61 27.78 0.53
CA GLN A 262 15.58 28.61 1.75
C GLN A 262 16.88 29.36 2.08
N GLU A 263 18.04 28.95 1.56
CA GLU A 263 19.31 29.66 1.83
C GLU A 263 19.54 30.89 0.94
N LYS A 264 18.82 31.03 -0.17
CA LYS A 264 18.94 32.23 -1.03
C LYS A 264 18.31 33.48 -0.43
N SER A 265 17.50 33.34 0.61
CA SER A 265 16.76 34.42 1.25
C SER A 265 17.31 34.86 2.60
N SER A 266 18.41 34.26 3.08
CA SER A 266 19.14 34.76 4.26
C SER A 266 20.21 35.74 3.80
N PRO A 267 20.07 37.05 4.08
CA PRO A 267 21.03 38.08 3.72
C PRO A 267 22.36 38.00 4.49
#